data_AF-W6S2A3-F1
#
_entry.id   AF-W6S2A3-F1
#
_cell.length_a   1.000
_cell.length_b   1.000
_cell.length_c   1.000
_cell.angle_alpha   90.00
_cell.angle_beta   90.00
_cell.angle_gamma   90.00
#
_symmetry.space_group_name_H-M   'P 1'
#
loop_
_entity.id
_entity.type
_entity.pdbx_description
1 polymer ?
#
loop_
_entity_poly.entity_id
_entity_poly.type
_entity_poly.pdbx_seq_one_letter_code
_entity_poly.pdbx_strand_id
1 'polypeptide(L)' 'MRSHHAHVFRHTFATIAIRSGVGLTELAQVLRHKDPDTTRIYAKLDIEGLRSLSRPWAGEIQ' A
#
# COMPACT_ATOMS: atom_id res chain seq x y z
N MET A 1 4.74 -22.99 -14.15
CA MET A 1 3.50 -22.71 -13.41
C MET A 1 3.67 -21.40 -12.63
N ARG A 2 3.02 -20.32 -13.02
CA ARG A 2 2.91 -19.14 -12.15
C ARG A 2 1.92 -19.49 -11.04
N SER A 3 2.40 -19.55 -9.80
CA SER A 3 1.65 -20.00 -8.62
C SER A 3 0.51 -19.02 -8.29
N HIS A 4 -0.65 -19.19 -8.95
CA HIS A 4 -1.84 -18.36 -8.76
C HIS A 4 -2.21 -18.23 -7.26
N HIS A 5 -2.07 -19.31 -6.49
CA HIS A 5 -2.30 -19.33 -5.05
C HIS A 5 -1.39 -18.37 -4.26
N ALA A 6 -0.10 -18.31 -4.61
CA ALA A 6 0.85 -17.41 -3.95
C ALA A 6 0.59 -15.94 -4.32
N HIS A 7 0.13 -15.69 -5.55
CA HIS A 7 -0.28 -14.36 -6.00
C HIS A 7 -1.51 -13.89 -5.22
N VAL A 8 -2.57 -14.71 -5.14
CA VAL A 8 -3.78 -14.40 -4.36
C VAL A 8 -3.45 -14.16 -2.90
N PHE A 9 -2.67 -15.04 -2.26
CA PHE A 9 -2.26 -14.87 -0.87
C PHE A 9 -1.58 -13.51 -0.64
N ARG A 10 -0.61 -13.14 -1.49
CA ARG A 10 0.10 -11.86 -1.40
C ARG A 10 -0.86 -10.68 -1.48
N HIS A 11 -1.82 -10.71 -2.41
CA HIS A 11 -2.81 -9.66 -2.58
C HIS A 11 -3.77 -9.55 -1.40
N THR A 12 -4.29 -10.67 -0.93
CA THR A 12 -5.19 -10.70 0.23
C THR A 12 -4.47 -10.21 1.48
N PHE A 13 -3.28 -10.75 1.77
CA PHE A 13 -2.48 -10.35 2.92
C PHE A 13 -2.15 -8.85 2.89
N ALA A 14 -1.63 -8.34 1.77
CA ALA A 14 -1.27 -6.93 1.62
C ALA A 14 -2.47 -6.01 1.83
N THR A 15 -3.62 -6.38 1.29
CA THR A 15 -4.86 -5.61 1.45
C THR A 15 -5.30 -5.54 2.91
N ILE A 16 -5.24 -6.65 3.64
CA ILE A 16 -5.58 -6.69 5.06
C ILE A 16 -4.58 -5.86 5.87
N ALA A 17 -3.28 -6.05 5.64
CA ALA A 17 -2.22 -5.37 6.38
C ALA A 17 -2.34 -3.84 6.31
N ILE A 18 -2.47 -3.27 5.10
CA ILE A 18 -2.62 -1.81 4.95
C ILE A 18 -3.90 -1.31 5.62
N ARG A 19 -5.02 -2.03 5.49
CA ARG A 19 -6.29 -1.65 6.14
C ARG A 19 -6.22 -1.74 7.67
N SER A 20 -5.32 -2.55 8.21
CA SER A 20 -5.02 -2.62 9.63
C SER A 20 -3.99 -1.57 10.09
N GLY A 21 -3.51 -0.71 9.20
CA GLY A 21 -2.60 0.40 9.52
C GLY A 21 -1.12 0.09 9.34
N VAL A 22 -0.75 -1.03 8.71
CA VAL A 22 0.65 -1.31 8.37
C VAL A 22 1.12 -0.35 7.28
N GLY A 23 2.32 0.21 7.43
CA GLY A 23 2.91 1.10 6.43
C GLY A 23 3.42 0.35 5.19
N LEU A 24 3.50 1.02 4.04
CA LEU A 24 4.00 0.44 2.77
C LEU A 24 5.41 -0.16 2.87
N THR A 25 6.31 0.51 3.58
CA THR A 25 7.70 0.04 3.76
C THR A 25 7.75 -1.25 4.57
N GLU A 26 6.99 -1.31 5.66
CA GLU A 26 6.89 -2.49 6.52
C GLU A 26 6.24 -3.66 5.77
N LEU A 27 5.18 -3.39 5.00
CA LEU A 27 4.57 -4.38 4.11
C LEU A 27 5.57 -4.96 3.10
N ALA A 28 6.40 -4.11 2.48
CA ALA A 28 7.42 -4.56 1.53
C ALA A 28 8.45 -5.49 2.19
N GLN A 29 8.83 -5.20 3.44
CA GLN A 29 9.75 -6.03 4.22
C GLN A 29 9.13 -7.40 4.56
N VAL A 30 7.89 -7.42 5.05
CA VAL A 30 7.18 -8.67 5.39
C VAL A 30 6.97 -9.54 4.15
N LEU A 31 6.60 -8.94 3.02
CA LEU A 31 6.45 -9.65 1.74
C LEU A 31 7.78 -10.01 1.07
N ARG A 32 8.91 -9.54 1.64
CA ARG A 32 10.28 -9.66 1.13
C ARG A 32 10.42 -9.19 -0.32
N HIS A 33 9.71 -8.12 -0.66
CA HIS A 33 9.84 -7.47 -1.96
C HIS A 33 11.20 -6.78 -2.04
N LYS A 34 11.98 -7.12 -3.07
CA LYS A 34 13.26 -6.46 -3.36
C LYS A 34 13.06 -5.11 -4.03
N ASP A 35 11.97 -4.98 -4.77
CA ASP A 35 11.63 -3.80 -5.55
C ASP A 35 10.38 -3.12 -4.95
N PRO A 36 10.48 -1.87 -4.46
CA PRO A 36 9.36 -1.14 -3.91
C PRO A 36 8.21 -0.93 -4.91
N ASP A 37 8.47 -0.93 -6.23
CA ASP A 37 7.42 -0.78 -7.24
C ASP A 37 6.40 -1.92 -7.20
N THR A 38 6.84 -3.11 -6.80
CA THR A 38 5.95 -4.27 -6.62
C THR A 38 4.98 -4.11 -5.43
N THR A 39 5.31 -3.26 -4.47
CA THR A 39 4.45 -2.91 -3.32
C THR A 39 3.59 -1.67 -3.62
N ARG A 40 4.05 -0.77 -4.51
CA ARG A 40 3.39 0.51 -4.82
C ARG A 40 1.93 0.35 -5.26
N ILE A 41 1.57 -0.78 -5.85
CA ILE A 41 0.19 -1.11 -6.24
C ILE A 41 -0.80 -1.10 -5.06
N TYR A 42 -0.31 -1.28 -3.82
CA TYR A 42 -1.12 -1.22 -2.60
C TYR A 42 -1.21 0.17 -1.99
N ALA A 43 -0.45 1.16 -2.46
CA ALA A 43 -0.41 2.48 -1.85
C ALA A 43 -1.78 3.19 -1.85
N LYS A 44 -2.60 2.90 -2.85
CA LYS A 44 -3.99 3.37 -2.94
C LYS A 44 -4.89 2.95 -1.77
N LEU A 45 -4.47 1.96 -0.98
CA LEU A 45 -5.23 1.46 0.16
C LEU A 45 -4.92 2.23 1.45
N ASP A 46 -3.77 2.92 1.51
CA ASP A 46 -3.35 3.72 2.66
C ASP A 46 -3.96 5.12 2.61
N ILE A 47 -5.27 5.19 2.77
CA ILE A 47 -6.02 6.46 2.65
C ILE A 47 -5.56 7.48 3.69
N GLU A 48 -5.20 7.04 4.89
CA GLU A 48 -4.78 7.95 5.96
C GLU A 48 -3.38 8.51 5.70
N GLY A 49 -2.45 7.67 5.27
CA GLY A 49 -1.15 8.15 4.78
C GLY A 49 -1.31 9.14 3.62
N LEU A 50 -2.19 8.84 2.65
CA LEU A 50 -2.47 9.74 1.53
C LEU A 50 -3.10 11.07 1.97
N ARG A 51 -3.99 11.08 2.98
CA ARG A 51 -4.54 12.32 3.54
C ARG A 51 -3.47 13.19 4.17
N SER A 52 -2.54 12.60 4.91
CA SER A 52 -1.43 13.34 5.53
C SER A 52 -0.53 14.03 4.50
N LEU A 53 -0.41 13.45 3.30
CA LEU A 53 0.34 14.00 2.18
C LEU A 53 -0.45 15.02 1.36
N SER A 54 -1.78 15.04 1.50
CA SER A 54 -2.64 15.93 0.75
C SER A 54 -2.41 17.39 1.20
N ARG A 55 -2.34 18.29 0.23
CA ARG A 55 -2.34 19.74 0.48
C ARG A 55 -3.76 20.28 0.33
N PRO A 56 -4.11 21.37 1.03
CA PRO A 56 -5.35 22.08 0.78
C PRO A 56 -5.47 22.39 -0.71
N TRP A 57 -6.66 22.21 -1.25
CA TRP A 57 -6.95 22.61 -2.63
C TRP A 57 -6.80 24.13 -2.74
N ALA A 58 -6.19 24.62 -3.83
CA ALA A 58 -5.90 26.05 -4.04
C ALA A 58 -7.14 26.97 -4.07
N GLY A 59 -8.35 26.42 -4.02
CA GLY A 59 -9.60 27.17 -3.88
C GLY A 59 -9.96 27.56 -2.44
N GLU A 60 -9.27 27.04 -1.43
CA GLU A 60 -9.32 27.61 -0.08
C GLU A 60 -8.29 28.72 0.03
N ILE A 61 -8.70 29.92 -0.38
CA ILE A 61 -7.99 31.15 -0.10
C ILE A 61 -7.98 31.34 1.42
N GLN A 62 -6.80 31.50 2.00
CA GLN A 62 -6.61 31.95 3.38
C GLN A 62 -7.02 33.42 3.51
#